data_AF-A0A8S2YSH5-F1
#
_entry.id   AF-A0A8S2YSH5-F1
#
_cell.length_a   1.000
_cell.length_b   1.000
_cell.length_c   1.000
_cell.angle_alpha   90.00
_cell.angle_beta   90.00
_cell.angle_gamma   90.00
#
_symmetry.space_group_name_H-M   'P 1'
#
loop_
_entity.id
_entity.type
_entity.pdbx_description
1 polymer ?
#
loop_
_entity_poly.entity_id
_entity_poly.type
_entity_poly.pdbx_seq_one_letter_code
_entity_poly.pdbx_strand_id
1 'polypeptide(L)' 'EKPRSTTGEDIRDEKVKVLRCIAPIKSENVVIGQYLGDKESKDSEHQLGYLDDAGVPQDSTTPTYAQTILYINNERWDGV' A
#
# COMPACT_ATOMS: atom_id res chain seq x y z
N GLU A 1 -16.46 -13.23 3.64
CA GLU A 1 -17.33 -13.83 4.68
C GLU A 1 -16.58 -14.99 5.35
N LYS A 2 -17.21 -15.69 6.29
CA LYS A 2 -16.65 -16.96 6.79
C LYS A 2 -16.59 -17.96 5.62
N PRO A 3 -15.43 -18.56 5.31
CA PRO A 3 -15.33 -19.54 4.24
C PRO A 3 -16.11 -20.81 4.60
N ARG A 4 -16.53 -21.55 3.57
CA ARG A 4 -17.32 -22.78 3.72
C ARG A 4 -16.55 -23.85 4.49
N SER A 5 -15.24 -23.93 4.26
CA SER A 5 -14.31 -24.78 4.99
C SER A 5 -12.93 -24.12 5.08
N THR A 6 -11.95 -24.82 5.66
CA THR A 6 -10.56 -24.38 5.73
C THR A 6 -9.72 -24.88 4.55
N THR A 7 -10.34 -25.37 3.48
CA THR A 7 -9.62 -25.70 2.25
C THR A 7 -9.09 -24.44 1.58
N GLY A 8 -7.98 -24.56 0.84
CA GLY A 8 -7.37 -23.42 0.16
C GLY A 8 -8.30 -22.75 -0.86
N GLU A 9 -9.16 -23.53 -1.52
CA GLU A 9 -10.12 -23.04 -2.50
C GLU A 9 -11.22 -22.21 -1.84
N ASP A 10 -11.89 -22.72 -0.81
CA ASP A 10 -12.95 -22.00 -0.11
C ASP A 10 -12.44 -20.70 0.53
N ILE A 11 -11.20 -20.68 1.03
CA ILE A 11 -10.56 -19.46 1.56
C ILE A 11 -10.30 -18.46 0.42
N ARG A 12 -9.78 -18.92 -0.73
CA ARG A 12 -9.49 -18.06 -1.87
C ARG A 12 -10.76 -17.45 -2.46
N ASP A 13 -11.83 -18.23 -2.54
CA ASP A 13 -13.12 -17.77 -3.04
C ASP A 13 -13.67 -16.60 -2.21
N GLU A 14 -13.61 -16.70 -0.88
CA GLU A 14 -14.02 -15.59 0.00
C GLU A 14 -13.07 -14.39 -0.08
N LYS A 15 -11.76 -14.59 -0.28
CA LYS A 15 -10.82 -13.49 -0.53
C LYS A 15 -11.15 -12.76 -1.83
N VAL A 16 -11.41 -13.49 -2.92
CA VAL A 16 -11.78 -12.92 -4.22
C VAL A 16 -13.11 -12.17 -4.11
N LYS A 17 -14.08 -12.71 -3.37
CA LYS A 17 -15.35 -12.02 -3.12
C LYS A 17 -15.16 -10.66 -2.46
N VAL A 18 -14.28 -10.55 -1.46
CA VAL A 18 -13.95 -9.27 -0.81
C VAL A 18 -13.26 -8.32 -1.79
N LEU A 19 -12.26 -8.78 -2.55
CA LEU A 19 -11.55 -7.94 -3.53
C LEU A 19 -12.49 -7.35 -4.58
N ARG A 20 -13.51 -8.11 -5.03
CA ARG A 20 -14.54 -7.63 -5.96
C ARG A 20 -15.44 -6.54 -5.38
N CYS A 21 -15.53 -6.43 -4.05
CA CYS A 21 -16.28 -5.38 -3.35
C CYS A 21 -15.45 -4.12 -3.09
N ILE A 22 -14.13 -4.14 -3.32
CA ILE A 22 -13.29 -2.95 -3.11
C ILE A 22 -13.53 -1.97 -4.27
N ALA A 23 -13.96 -0.76 -3.94
CA ALA A 23 -14.12 0.31 -4.93
C ALA A 23 -12.74 0.70 -5.53
N PRO A 24 -12.67 1.14 -6.79
CA PRO A 24 -11.44 1.69 -7.36
C PRO A 24 -10.87 2.81 -6.50
N ILE A 25 -9.56 2.77 -6.27
CA ILE A 25 -8.86 3.77 -5.46
C ILE A 25 -8.88 5.11 -6.19
N LYS A 26 -9.22 6.17 -5.46
CA LYS A 26 -9.19 7.56 -5.94
C LYS A 26 -7.95 8.27 -5.42
N SER A 27 -7.39 9.18 -6.20
CA SER A 27 -6.20 9.96 -5.82
C SER A 27 -6.40 10.78 -4.54
N GLU A 28 -7.61 11.28 -4.30
CA GLU A 28 -7.97 12.02 -3.07
C GLU A 28 -7.83 11.19 -1.78
N ASN A 29 -7.86 9.86 -1.90
CA ASN A 29 -7.75 8.92 -0.79
C ASN A 29 -6.34 8.35 -0.63
N VAL A 30 -5.36 8.88 -1.36
CA VAL A 30 -4.00 8.37 -1.41
C VAL A 30 -3.03 9.46 -0.98
N VAL A 31 -2.17 9.12 -0.04
CA VAL A 31 -0.95 9.88 0.29
C VAL A 31 0.23 9.04 -0.14
N ILE A 32 1.11 9.60 -0.96
CA ILE A 32 2.38 8.99 -1.34
C ILE A 32 3.53 9.88 -0.88
N GLY A 33 4.65 9.24 -0.57
CA GLY A 33 5.87 9.90 -0.16
C GLY A 33 7.10 9.21 -0.73
N GLN A 34 8.21 9.94 -0.74
CA GLN A 34 9.53 9.42 -1.08
C GLN A 34 10.46 9.81 0.08
N TYR A 35 11.21 8.84 0.62
CA TYR A 35 12.03 9.09 1.80
C TYR A 35 13.24 9.97 1.45
N LEU A 36 13.61 10.80 2.42
CA LEU A 36 14.84 11.59 2.41
C LEU A 36 15.80 11.00 3.45
N GLY A 37 17.09 11.21 3.23
CA GLY A 37 18.10 10.84 4.21
C GLY A 37 18.03 11.70 5.47
N ASP A 38 18.25 11.08 6.62
CA ASP A 38 18.41 11.77 7.89
C ASP A 38 19.84 12.29 8.02
N LYS A 39 20.03 13.58 7.72
CA LYS A 39 21.34 14.24 7.75
C LYS A 39 21.98 14.27 9.14
N GLU A 40 21.21 14.06 10.21
CA GLU A 40 21.72 14.05 11.58
C GLU A 40 22.07 12.63 12.06
N SER A 41 21.76 11.60 11.26
CA SER A 41 22.08 10.22 11.60
C SER A 41 23.58 10.00 11.76
N LYS A 42 23.96 9.20 12.74
CA LYS A 42 25.36 8.75 12.92
C LYS A 42 25.73 7.59 11.99
N ASP A 43 24.73 6.98 11.35
CA ASP A 43 24.90 5.92 10.37
C ASP A 43 24.87 6.53 8.95
N SER A 44 25.96 6.33 8.20
CA SER A 44 26.11 6.85 6.85
C SER A 44 25.05 6.35 5.88
N GLU A 45 24.51 5.14 6.07
CA GLU A 45 23.45 4.64 5.18
C GLU A 45 22.14 5.40 5.39
N HIS A 46 21.81 5.74 6.63
CA HIS A 46 20.59 6.48 6.98
C HIS A 46 20.65 7.96 6.56
N GLN A 47 21.84 8.49 6.26
CA GLN A 47 22.01 9.85 5.73
C GLN A 47 21.62 9.97 4.25
N LEU A 48 21.47 8.85 3.53
CA LEU A 48 21.14 8.83 2.11
C LEU A 48 19.62 8.74 1.90
N GLY A 49 19.10 9.57 1.00
CA GLY A 49 17.72 9.52 0.51
C GLY A 49 17.57 8.61 -0.71
N TYR A 50 16.32 8.45 -1.18
CA TYR A 50 16.04 7.57 -2.32
C TYR A 50 16.75 8.00 -3.62
N LEU A 51 16.87 9.30 -3.86
CA LEU A 51 17.53 9.85 -5.05
C LEU A 51 19.06 9.82 -4.95
N ASP A 52 19.64 9.50 -3.79
CA ASP A 52 21.09 9.39 -3.64
C ASP A 52 21.64 8.03 -4.12
N ASP A 53 20.75 7.04 -4.36
CA ASP A 53 21.11 5.77 -4.99
C ASP A 53 21.49 5.99 -6.47
N ALA A 54 22.69 5.59 -6.86
CA ALA A 54 23.20 5.74 -8.23
C ALA A 54 22.38 4.98 -9.29
N GLY A 55 21.60 3.97 -8.89
CA GLY A 55 20.66 3.25 -9.75
C GLY A 55 19.34 3.99 -10.00
N VAL A 56 19.08 5.10 -9.30
CA VAL A 56 17.83 5.85 -9.36
C VAL A 56 18.00 7.13 -10.19
N PRO A 57 17.14 7.39 -11.19
CA PRO A 57 17.12 8.67 -11.90
C PRO A 57 16.87 9.84 -10.95
N GLN A 58 17.61 10.95 -11.13
CA GLN A 58 17.51 12.13 -10.25
C GLN A 58 16.14 12.84 -10.31
N ASP A 59 15.36 12.60 -11.36
CA ASP A 59 13.99 13.09 -11.54
C ASP A 59 12.92 12.04 -11.17
N SER A 60 13.31 10.94 -10.54
CA SER A 60 12.40 9.85 -10.18
C SER A 60 11.32 10.30 -9.20
N THR A 61 10.06 10.17 -9.61
CA THR A 61 8.89 10.40 -8.74
C THR A 61 8.35 9.09 -8.15
N THR A 62 9.16 8.02 -8.12
CA THR A 62 8.74 6.72 -7.59
C THR A 62 8.45 6.83 -6.08
N PRO A 63 7.24 6.50 -5.61
CA PRO A 63 6.92 6.56 -4.20
C PRO A 63 7.57 5.39 -3.44
N THR A 64 8.16 5.68 -2.30
CA THR A 64 8.71 4.68 -1.35
C THR A 64 7.82 4.49 -0.13
N TYR A 65 6.77 5.30 -0.02
CA TYR A 65 5.73 5.22 1.00
C TYR A 65 4.37 5.46 0.35
N ALA A 66 3.35 4.72 0.80
CA ALA A 66 1.97 4.96 0.41
C ALA A 66 1.03 4.65 1.58
N GLN A 67 0.05 5.52 1.79
CA GLN A 67 -1.12 5.29 2.61
C GLN A 67 -2.35 5.50 1.73
N THR A 68 -3.32 4.58 1.80
CA THR A 68 -4.58 4.70 1.06
C THR A 68 -5.75 4.33 1.94
N ILE A 69 -6.89 4.95 1.67
CA ILE A 69 -8.19 4.51 2.18
C ILE A 69 -8.80 3.54 1.16
N LEU A 70 -9.31 2.41 1.63
CA LEU A 70 -10.06 1.43 0.83
C LEU A 70 -11.45 1.29 1.41
N TYR A 71 -12.46 1.30 0.55
CA TYR A 71 -13.85 1.05 0.95
C TYR A 71 -14.28 -0.31 0.41
N ILE A 72 -14.81 -1.16 1.29
CA ILE A 72 -15.32 -2.50 0.94
C ILE A 72 -16.85 -2.42 0.87
N ASN A 73 -17.39 -2.36 -0.35
CA ASN A 73 -18.81 -2.18 -0.59
C ASN A 73 -19.58 -3.51 -0.42
N ASN A 74 -19.81 -3.93 0.82
CA ASN A 74 -20.72 -5.01 1.18
C ASN A 74 -21.38 -4.74 2.54
N GLU A 75 -22.42 -5.51 2.88
CA GLU A 75 -23.19 -5.32 4.12
C GLU A 75 -22.35 -5.36 5.41
N ARG A 76 -21.27 -6.15 5.42
CA ARG A 76 -20.43 -6.33 6.62
C ARG A 76 -19.56 -5.10 6.90
N TRP A 77 -19.11 -4.41 5.85
CA TRP A 77 -18.11 -3.34 5.92
C TRP A 77 -18.65 -1.99 5.49
N ASP A 78 -19.97 -1.85 5.35
CA ASP A 78 -20.60 -0.57 5.01
C ASP A 78 -20.31 0.49 6.09
N GLY A 79 -19.77 1.63 5.66
CA GLY A 79 -19.38 2.74 6.54
C GLY A 79 -18.04 2.59 7.28
N VAL A 80 -17.26 1.53 7.02
CA VAL A 80 -15.89 1.31 7.54
C VAL A 80 -14.86 1.59 6.44
#